data_AF-A0A7W1DNX0-F1
#
_entry.id   AF-A0A7W1DNX0-F1
#
_cell.length_a   1.000
_cell.length_b   1.000
_cell.length_c   1.000
_cell.angle_alpha   90.00
_cell.angle_beta   90.00
_cell.angle_gamma   90.00
#
_symmetry.space_group_name_H-M   'P 1'
#
loop_
_entity.id
_entity.type
_entity.pdbx_description
1 polymer ?
#
loop_
_entity_poly.entity_id
_entity_poly.type
_entity_poly.pdbx_seq_one_letter_code
_entity_poly.pdbx_strand_id
1 'polypeptide(L)'
;MLTLHTTRDPVVPRFHQTLYGSLAPEQWLVQRTVNAFGHCQFNQQEMLTAFDDLVLWVNDGVRPAGGDATIRQHPWAVPIGIRPAVIECAEE
;
A
#
# COMPACT_ATOMS: atom_id res chain seq x y z
N MET A 1 -11.03 -4.07 3.70
CA MET A 1 -10.12 -3.30 4.58
C MET A 1 -8.68 -3.57 4.18
N LEU A 2 -7.87 -2.52 4.07
CA LEU A 2 -6.43 -2.63 3.81
C LEU A 2 -5.65 -2.07 5.01
N THR A 3 -4.66 -2.82 5.51
CA THR A 3 -3.77 -2.38 6.60
C THR A 3 -2.35 -2.18 6.07
N LEU A 4 -1.65 -1.15 6.56
CA LEU A 4 -0.25 -0.87 6.25
C LEU A 4 0.54 -0.76 7.56
N HIS A 5 1.70 -1.43 7.64
CA HIS A 5 2.48 -1.52 8.87
C HIS A 5 3.99 -1.53 8.60
N THR A 6 4.83 -0.91 9.45
CA THR A 6 6.29 -1.02 9.30
C THR A 6 6.82 -2.32 9.90
N THR A 7 7.78 -2.94 9.23
CA THR A 7 8.39 -4.20 9.68
C THR A 7 9.08 -4.13 11.04
N ARG A 8 9.63 -2.97 11.40
CA ARG A 8 10.43 -2.79 12.62
C ARG A 8 9.85 -1.64 13.45
N ASP A 9 8.55 -1.72 13.71
CA ASP A 9 7.82 -0.81 14.59
C ASP A 9 8.07 -1.16 16.08
N PRO A 10 8.65 -0.25 16.88
CA PRO A 10 8.88 -0.49 18.31
C PRO A 10 7.67 -0.19 19.20
N VAL A 11 6.65 0.52 18.69
CA VAL A 11 5.47 0.97 19.44
C VAL A 11 4.33 -0.02 19.28
N VAL A 12 4.06 -0.44 18.05
CA VAL A 12 3.03 -1.42 17.71
C VAL A 12 3.70 -2.58 16.99
N PRO A 13 4.11 -3.65 17.68
CA PRO A 13 4.87 -4.71 17.02
C PRO A 13 4.03 -5.48 15.99
N ARG A 14 4.70 -5.94 14.92
CA ARG A 14 4.07 -6.63 13.78
C ARG A 14 3.23 -7.86 14.16
N PHE A 15 3.47 -8.51 15.31
CA PHE A 15 2.65 -9.67 15.70
C PHE A 15 1.16 -9.30 15.84
N HIS A 16 0.82 -8.04 16.12
CA HIS A 16 -0.57 -7.57 16.11
C HIS A 16 -1.20 -7.72 14.72
N GLN A 17 -0.44 -7.48 13.65
CA GLN A 17 -0.90 -7.66 12.28
C GLN A 17 -1.19 -9.15 12.02
N THR A 18 -0.29 -10.05 12.42
CA THR A 18 -0.51 -11.50 12.31
C THR A 18 -1.74 -11.95 13.11
N LEU A 19 -1.89 -11.48 14.35
CA LEU A 19 -3.05 -11.79 15.19
C LEU A 19 -4.34 -11.30 14.55
N TYR A 20 -4.38 -10.06 14.06
CA TYR A 20 -5.54 -9.52 13.37
C TYR A 20 -5.90 -10.33 12.12
N GLY A 21 -4.90 -10.73 11.33
CA GLY A 21 -5.08 -11.61 10.17
C GLY A 21 -5.67 -12.97 10.52
N SER A 22 -5.38 -13.51 11.71
CA SER A 22 -5.97 -14.78 12.17
C SER A 22 -7.44 -14.69 12.60
N LEU A 23 -7.92 -13.48 12.88
CA LEU A 23 -9.28 -13.23 13.38
C LEU A 23 -10.23 -12.70 12.29
N ALA A 24 -9.67 -12.02 11.28
CA ALA A 24 -10.46 -11.41 10.22
C ALA A 24 -10.67 -12.37 9.03
N PRO A 25 -11.84 -12.32 8.36
CA PRO A 25 -12.05 -13.06 7.11
C PRO A 25 -11.07 -12.59 6.01
N GLU A 26 -10.32 -13.51 5.42
CA GLU A 26 -9.29 -13.21 4.42
C GLU A 26 -9.84 -12.45 3.20
N GLN A 27 -11.08 -12.75 2.81
CA GLN A 27 -11.73 -12.07 1.70
C GLN A 27 -11.95 -10.57 1.95
N TRP A 28 -11.94 -10.11 3.21
CA TRP A 28 -12.22 -8.72 3.58
C TRP A 28 -10.99 -7.97 4.08
N LEU A 29 -9.85 -8.66 4.22
CA LEU A 29 -8.62 -8.10 4.74
C LEU A 29 -7.45 -8.30 3.76
N VAL A 30 -6.79 -7.20 3.43
CA VAL A 30 -5.47 -7.20 2.78
C VAL A 30 -4.46 -6.55 3.71
N GLN A 31 -3.38 -7.27 4.02
CA GLN A 31 -2.33 -6.78 4.91
C GLN A 31 -1.05 -6.51 4.14
N ARG A 32 -0.51 -5.30 4.30
CA ARG A 32 0.76 -4.87 3.70
C ARG A 32 1.76 -4.43 4.75
N THR A 33 3.04 -4.54 4.42
CA THR A 33 4.15 -4.10 5.27
C THR A 33 5.16 -3.28 4.51
N VAL A 34 5.78 -2.29 5.16
CA VAL A 34 6.93 -1.55 4.63
C VAL A 34 8.17 -1.91 5.44
N ASN A 35 9.25 -2.28 4.77
CA ASN A 35 10.57 -2.53 5.34
C ASN A 35 11.26 -1.26 5.86
N ALA A 36 10.74 -0.69 6.95
CA ALA A 36 11.32 0.44 7.66
C ALA A 36 11.37 0.20 9.18
N PHE A 37 12.23 0.97 9.85
CA PHE A 37 12.30 1.07 11.31
C PHE A 37 11.56 2.33 11.79
N GLY A 38 10.73 2.18 12.83
CA GLY A 38 9.92 3.27 13.39
C GLY A 38 8.42 3.06 13.21
N HIS A 39 7.62 3.81 13.99
CA HIS A 39 6.15 3.75 13.97
C HIS A 39 5.60 4.55 12.79
N CYS A 40 4.78 3.92 11.94
CA CYS A 40 4.20 4.53 10.73
C CYS A 40 5.22 5.23 9.81
N GLN A 41 6.46 4.71 9.76
CA GLN A 41 7.54 5.24 8.93
C GLN A 41 7.37 4.83 7.46
N PHE A 42 6.32 5.34 6.83
CA PHE A 42 6.04 5.22 5.40
C PHE A 42 6.40 6.52 4.69
N ASN A 43 6.81 6.43 3.43
CA ASN A 43 6.88 7.63 2.59
C ASN A 43 5.51 7.95 1.94
N GLN A 44 5.41 9.13 1.35
CA GLN A 44 4.16 9.59 0.74
C GLN A 44 3.66 8.67 -0.39
N GLN A 45 4.56 8.14 -1.22
CA GLN A 45 4.19 7.26 -2.33
C GLN A 45 3.64 5.92 -1.82
N GLU A 46 4.27 5.31 -0.82
CA GLU A 46 3.78 4.08 -0.19
C GLU A 46 2.36 4.24 0.37
N MET A 47 2.10 5.38 1.01
CA MET A 47 0.78 5.69 1.57
C MET A 47 -0.27 5.91 0.48
N LEU A 48 0.05 6.71 -0.55
CA LEU A 48 -0.86 7.00 -1.66
C LEU A 48 -1.19 5.74 -2.46
N THR A 49 -0.18 4.92 -2.80
CA THR A 49 -0.42 3.64 -3.49
C THR A 49 -1.32 2.71 -2.68
N ALA A 50 -1.12 2.62 -1.37
CA ALA A 50 -1.99 1.80 -0.52
C ALA A 50 -3.43 2.34 -0.46
N PHE A 51 -3.61 3.67 -0.51
CA PHE A 51 -4.91 4.31 -0.54
C PHE A 51 -5.63 4.12 -1.88
N ASP A 52 -4.94 4.36 -3.00
CA ASP A 52 -5.48 4.17 -4.34
C ASP A 52 -5.93 2.72 -4.57
N ASP A 53 -5.12 1.76 -4.13
CA ASP A 53 -5.47 0.33 -4.19
C ASP A 53 -6.71 -0.02 -3.34
N LEU A 54 -6.89 0.65 -2.20
CA LEU A 54 -8.10 0.51 -1.40
C LEU A 54 -9.32 1.10 -2.12
N VAL A 55 -9.17 2.27 -2.76
CA VAL A 55 -10.25 2.93 -3.52
C VAL A 55 -10.68 2.06 -4.70
N LEU A 56 -9.73 1.53 -5.48
CA LEU A 56 -9.99 0.62 -6.59
C LEU A 56 -10.68 -0.67 -6.12
N TRP A 57 -10.28 -1.20 -4.97
CA TRP A 57 -10.94 -2.38 -4.41
C TRP A 57 -12.40 -2.09 -4.05
N VAL A 58 -12.66 -0.97 -3.40
CA VAL A 58 -14.01 -0.61 -2.94
C VAL A 58 -14.93 -0.28 -4.12
N ASN A 59 -14.44 0.48 -5.10
CA ASN A 59 -15.26 0.96 -6.21
C ASN A 59 -15.42 -0.08 -7.32
N ASP A 60 -14.34 -0.79 -7.65
CA ASP A 60 -14.27 -1.62 -8.85
C ASP A 60 -14.11 -3.12 -8.52
N GLY A 61 -14.02 -3.49 -7.25
CA GLY A 61 -13.85 -4.87 -6.80
C GLY A 61 -12.45 -5.45 -7.05
N VAL A 62 -11.50 -4.63 -7.49
CA VAL A 62 -10.12 -5.07 -7.79
C VAL A 62 -9.35 -5.28 -6.50
N ARG A 63 -9.32 -6.52 -6.00
CA ARG A 63 -8.63 -6.83 -4.73
C ARG A 63 -7.11 -6.69 -4.87
N PRO A 64 -6.46 -5.84 -4.05
CA PRO A 64 -5.01 -5.66 -4.11
C PRO A 64 -4.24 -6.85 -3.54
N ALA A 65 -2.99 -6.99 -3.98
CA ALA A 65 -2.04 -7.90 -3.36
C ALA A 65 -1.64 -7.41 -1.96
N GLY A 66 -1.53 -8.33 -1.00
CA GLY A 66 -0.91 -8.09 0.30
C GLY A 66 0.63 -8.21 0.24
N GLY A 67 1.28 -8.18 1.40
CA GLY A 67 2.73 -8.43 1.52
C GLY A 67 3.58 -7.16 1.54
N ASP A 68 4.78 -7.20 0.96
CA ASP A 68 5.73 -6.09 0.99
C ASP A 68 5.28 -4.95 0.06
N ALA A 69 5.16 -3.74 0.62
CA ALA A 69 4.79 -2.51 -0.05
C ALA A 69 5.95 -1.51 -0.12
N THR A 70 7.18 -1.91 0.24
CA THR A 70 8.35 -1.04 0.15
C THR A 70 8.60 -0.61 -1.28
N ILE A 71 8.46 0.70 -1.51
CA ILE A 71 8.97 1.31 -2.73
C ILE A 71 10.47 1.44 -2.54
N ARG A 72 11.25 0.83 -3.46
CA ARG A 72 12.70 1.02 -3.47
C ARG A 72 13.00 2.49 -3.75
N GLN A 73 13.43 3.21 -2.71
CA GLN A 73 14.00 4.55 -2.80
C GLN A 73 15.38 4.48 -3.46
N HIS A 74 15.46 4.18 -4.76
CA HIS A 74 16.68 4.40 -5.54
C HIS A 74 16.65 5.83 -6.10
N PRO A 75 17.77 6.58 -6.06
CA PRO A 75 17.80 8.01 -6.42
C PRO A 75 17.50 8.33 -7.90
N TRP A 76 17.14 7.33 -8.72
CA TRP A 76 16.69 7.51 -10.10
C TRP A 76 15.49 6.64 -10.47
N ALA A 77 14.76 6.07 -9.51
CA ALA A 77 13.61 5.23 -9.82
C ALA A 77 12.50 6.04 -10.50
N VAL A 78 12.38 5.83 -11.82
CA VAL A 78 11.29 6.26 -12.70
C VAL A 78 9.93 5.89 -12.07
N PRO A 79 8.89 6.74 -12.20
CA PRO A 79 7.61 6.47 -11.55
C PRO A 79 6.98 5.20 -12.12
N ILE A 80 6.44 4.34 -11.25
CA ILE A 80 5.48 3.31 -11.68
C ILE A 80 4.17 4.03 -11.98
N GLY A 81 4.12 4.52 -13.22
CA GLY A 81 3.04 5.22 -13.87
C GLY A 81 3.31 5.18 -15.37
N ILE A 82 3.36 3.99 -15.95
CA ILE A 82 3.33 3.81 -17.40
C ILE A 82 2.30 2.69 -17.64
N ARG A 83 1.08 3.02 -18.03
CA ARG A 83 0.77 3.79 -19.25
C ARG A 83 -0.05 5.06 -18.98
N PRO A 84 0.17 6.14 -19.77
CA PRO A 84 -0.80 7.21 -19.90
C PRO A 84 -1.99 6.65 -20.69
N ALA A 85 -3.19 6.69 -20.11
CA ALA A 85 -4.42 6.59 -20.86
C ALA A 85 -5.23 7.85 -20.55
N VAL A 86 -5.37 8.69 -21.58
CA VAL A 86 -6.18 9.90 -21.68
C VAL A 86 -5.60 11.18 -21.03
N ILE A 87 -4.76 11.88 -21.80
CA ILE A 87 -4.87 13.34 -21.92
C ILE A 87 -5.05 13.60 -23.41
N GLU A 88 -6.32 13.60 -23.84
CA GLU A 88 -6.72 14.36 -25.02
C GLU A 88 -7.66 15.45 -24.49
N CYS A 89 -7.07 16.56 -24.07
CA CYS A 89 -7.77 17.84 -24.05
C CYS A 89 -6.95 18.72 -24.99
N ALA A 90 -7.50 18.91 -26.19
CA ALA A 90 -7.04 19.91 -27.13
C ALA A 90 -7.12 21.30 -26.48
N GLU A 91 -6.03 22.06 -26.60
CA GLU A 91 -6.04 23.51 -26.41
C GLU A 91 -6.43 24.17 -27.74
N GLU A 92 -7.45 25.02 -27.70
CA GLU A 92 -7.59 26.22 -28.56
C GLU A 92 -7.35 27.45 -27.67
#